data_AF-A0A5J4VA01-F1
#
_entry.id   AF-A0A5J4VA01-F1
#
_cell.length_a   1.000
_cell.length_b   1.000
_cell.length_c   1.000
_cell.angle_alpha   90.00
_cell.angle_beta   90.00
_cell.angle_gamma   90.00
#
_symmetry.space_group_name_H-M   'P 1'
#
loop_
_entity.id
_entity.type
_entity.pdbx_description
1 polymer ?
#
loop_
_entity_poly.entity_id
_entity_poly.type
_entity_poly.pdbx_seq_one_letter_code
_entity_poly.pdbx_strand_id
1 'polypeptide(L)'
;MNYIVEYDTGTLVGDPVECKLIRRILNVGRQRGRPIIVGSVKSNVGHLEPAAGIVSQIKVAYALKHNLIPPTISAHTLYPRIVTKALNLKNVIQIQSLPAAANENQLRTGTVSAFEFRETNVSLIVFKAKVRQVNVLRF
;
A
#
# COMPACT_ATOMS: atom_id res chain seq x y z
N MET A 1 6.47 10.23 -5.19
CA MET A 1 5.91 8.91 -5.55
C MET A 1 4.63 8.70 -4.76
N ASN A 2 3.56 8.23 -5.42
CA ASN A 2 2.33 7.87 -4.74
C ASN A 2 2.43 6.39 -4.40
N TYR A 3 2.35 6.07 -3.11
CA TYR A 3 2.44 4.71 -2.61
C TYR A 3 1.10 4.35 -1.97
N ILE A 4 0.63 3.17 -2.30
CA ILE A 4 -0.22 2.39 -1.39
C ILE A 4 0.75 1.47 -0.66
N VAL A 5 0.73 1.46 0.67
CA VAL A 5 1.47 0.46 1.44
C VAL A 5 0.49 -0.54 2.00
N GLU A 6 0.67 -1.78 1.59
CA GLU A 6 0.02 -2.92 2.18
C GLU A 6 0.87 -3.42 3.36
N TYR A 7 0.35 -3.27 4.58
CA TYR A 7 1.08 -3.59 5.81
C TYR A 7 0.52 -4.85 6.48
N ASP A 8 1.38 -5.51 7.26
CA ASP A 8 1.15 -6.84 7.77
C ASP A 8 0.77 -6.84 9.26
N THR A 9 0.15 -7.94 9.67
CA THR A 9 -0.02 -8.44 11.04
C THR A 9 -1.26 -7.98 11.81
N GLY A 10 -1.72 -6.73 11.70
CA GLY A 10 -2.88 -6.30 12.51
C GLY A 10 -2.65 -6.48 14.02
N THR A 11 -1.38 -6.51 14.45
CA THR A 11 -0.97 -6.84 15.81
C THR A 11 -0.72 -5.59 16.64
N LEU A 12 -0.90 -5.70 17.96
CA LEU A 12 -0.69 -4.57 18.89
C LEU A 12 0.74 -4.03 18.90
N VAL A 13 1.71 -4.87 18.57
CA VAL A 13 3.14 -4.55 18.61
C VAL A 13 3.71 -4.32 17.21
N GLY A 14 3.31 -5.12 16.22
CA GLY A 14 3.80 -5.02 14.85
C GLY A 14 3.32 -3.76 14.13
N ASP A 15 2.03 -3.43 14.22
CA ASP A 15 1.45 -2.31 13.49
C ASP A 15 2.13 -0.96 13.81
N PRO A 16 2.41 -0.60 15.09
CA PRO A 16 3.19 0.60 15.39
C PRO A 16 4.61 0.60 14.84
N VAL A 17 5.27 -0.57 14.78
CA VAL A 17 6.63 -0.72 14.25
C VAL A 17 6.63 -0.53 12.74
N GLU A 18 5.72 -1.19 12.03
CA GLU A 18 5.57 -1.05 10.58
C GLU A 18 5.21 0.38 10.18
N CYS A 19 4.26 1.02 10.88
CA CYS A 19 3.88 2.40 10.61
C CYS A 19 5.06 3.38 10.79
N LYS A 20 5.90 3.18 11.82
CA LYS A 20 7.12 3.97 12.02
C LYS A 20 8.15 3.71 10.93
N LEU A 21 8.31 2.47 10.48
CA LEU A 21 9.23 2.10 9.40
C LEU A 21 8.81 2.76 8.08
N ILE A 22 7.51 2.68 7.74
CA ILE A 22 6.91 3.33 6.58
C ILE A 22 7.16 4.84 6.63
N ARG A 23 6.93 5.46 7.78
CA ARG A 23 7.23 6.89 8.00
C ARG A 23 8.70 7.22 7.79
N ARG A 24 9.62 6.36 8.23
CA ARG A 24 11.06 6.60 8.16
C ARG A 24 11.61 6.43 6.75
N ILE A 25 11.10 5.48 5.98
CA ILE A 25 11.62 5.15 4.64
C ILE A 25 10.90 5.93 3.55
N LEU A 26 9.56 5.93 3.56
CA LEU A 26 8.75 6.40 2.43
C LEU A 26 8.29 7.85 2.56
N ASN A 27 8.43 8.46 3.74
CA ASN A 27 8.02 9.86 3.98
C ASN A 27 9.21 10.84 4.00
N VAL A 28 10.42 10.40 3.63
CA VAL A 28 11.60 11.28 3.48
C VAL A 28 11.36 12.24 2.32
N GLY A 29 11.50 13.55 2.56
CA GLY A 29 11.31 14.59 1.54
C GLY A 29 9.87 14.79 1.05
N ARG A 30 8.87 14.18 1.70
CA ARG A 30 7.47 14.28 1.30
C ARG A 30 6.81 15.53 1.92
N GLN A 31 6.07 16.29 1.10
CA GLN A 31 5.41 17.52 1.54
C GLN A 31 4.34 17.25 2.61
N ARG A 32 4.22 18.16 3.59
CA ARG A 32 3.08 18.18 4.54
C ARG A 32 1.78 18.30 3.73
N GLY A 33 0.79 17.45 4.02
CA GLY A 33 -0.51 17.42 3.32
C GLY A 33 -0.62 16.36 2.23
N ARG A 34 0.46 15.65 1.88
CA ARG A 34 0.41 14.47 1.01
C ARG A 34 0.68 13.21 1.83
N PRO A 35 -0.30 12.64 2.53
CA PRO A 35 -0.07 11.46 3.35
C PRO A 35 0.27 10.24 2.49
N ILE A 36 0.95 9.26 3.08
CA ILE A 36 1.10 7.92 2.48
C ILE A 36 -0.18 7.16 2.75
N ILE A 37 -0.73 6.55 1.70
CA ILE A 37 -1.95 5.76 1.84
C ILE A 37 -1.56 4.36 2.29
N VAL A 38 -2.16 3.89 3.38
CA VAL A 38 -1.87 2.57 3.95
C VAL A 38 -3.15 1.76 4.09
N GLY A 39 -3.05 0.45 3.96
CA GLY A 39 -4.16 -0.48 4.15
C GLY A 39 -3.71 -1.92 4.35
N SER A 40 -4.67 -2.79 4.64
CA SER A 40 -4.44 -4.22 4.77
C SER A 40 -5.62 -5.00 4.17
N VAL A 41 -5.35 -6.11 3.49
CA VAL A 41 -6.33 -7.00 2.86
C VAL A 41 -6.75 -8.06 3.86
N LYS A 42 -5.91 -8.29 4.88
CA LYS A 42 -6.18 -9.22 5.98
C LYS A 42 -7.43 -8.82 6.76
N SER A 43 -7.76 -7.53 6.81
CA SER A 43 -9.04 -7.08 7.38
C SER A 43 -10.27 -7.55 6.62
N ASN A 44 -10.13 -7.91 5.34
CA ASN A 44 -11.23 -8.29 4.46
C ASN A 44 -11.36 -9.80 4.33
N VAL A 45 -10.23 -10.54 4.34
CA VAL A 45 -10.20 -11.98 4.05
C VAL A 45 -9.53 -12.82 5.14
N GLY A 46 -9.14 -12.20 6.26
CA GLY A 46 -8.36 -12.85 7.31
C GLY A 46 -6.88 -13.02 6.96
N HIS A 47 -6.12 -13.61 7.88
CA HIS A 47 -4.72 -13.95 7.64
C HIS A 47 -4.63 -15.32 6.97
N LEU A 48 -4.38 -15.33 5.67
CA LEU A 48 -4.31 -16.56 4.86
C LEU A 48 -2.93 -17.24 4.90
N GLU A 49 -2.21 -17.10 6.02
CA GLU A 49 -0.88 -17.69 6.24
C GLU A 49 0.06 -17.55 5.02
N PRO A 50 0.60 -18.61 4.35
CA PRO A 50 1.57 -18.41 3.27
C PRO A 50 0.96 -17.74 2.03
N ALA A 51 -0.37 -17.72 1.90
CA ALA A 51 -1.07 -17.02 0.82
C ALA A 51 -1.25 -15.52 1.09
N ALA A 52 -0.90 -15.03 2.29
CA ALA A 52 -1.06 -13.62 2.64
C ALA A 52 -0.27 -12.67 1.71
N GLY A 53 0.93 -13.09 1.28
CA GLY A 53 1.78 -12.33 0.38
C GLY A 53 1.15 -12.16 -1.02
N ILE A 54 0.69 -13.25 -1.64
CA ILE A 54 0.11 -13.20 -2.98
C ILE A 54 -1.22 -12.42 -3.01
N VAL A 55 -2.06 -12.55 -1.98
CA VAL A 55 -3.32 -11.81 -1.91
C VAL A 55 -3.09 -10.30 -1.75
N SER A 56 -2.05 -9.92 -0.99
CA SER A 56 -1.61 -8.53 -0.88
C SER A 56 -1.12 -7.96 -2.22
N GLN A 57 -0.38 -8.76 -2.99
CA GLN A 57 0.04 -8.40 -4.36
C GLN A 57 -1.14 -8.24 -5.32
N ILE A 58 -2.12 -9.15 -5.28
CA ILE A 58 -3.33 -9.06 -6.10
C ILE A 58 -4.08 -7.75 -5.81
N LYS A 59 -4.28 -7.40 -4.54
CA LYS A 59 -4.91 -6.13 -4.16
C LYS A 59 -4.15 -4.93 -4.74
N VAL A 60 -2.83 -4.88 -4.60
CA VAL A 60 -2.01 -3.77 -5.12
C VAL A 60 -2.07 -3.70 -6.65
N ALA A 61 -1.97 -4.84 -7.34
CA ALA A 61 -2.07 -4.91 -8.79
C ALA A 61 -3.43 -4.39 -9.29
N TYR A 62 -4.54 -4.81 -8.67
CA TYR A 62 -5.87 -4.32 -9.00
C TYR A 62 -6.04 -2.84 -8.65
N ALA A 63 -5.48 -2.37 -7.54
CA ALA A 63 -5.56 -0.97 -7.16
C ALA A 63 -4.82 -0.06 -8.16
N LEU A 64 -3.66 -0.50 -8.66
CA LEU A 64 -2.92 0.18 -9.73
C LEU A 64 -3.65 0.10 -11.08
N LYS A 65 -4.24 -1.05 -11.40
CA LYS A 65 -5.01 -1.25 -12.65
C LYS A 65 -6.19 -0.29 -12.72
N HIS A 66 -7.02 -0.27 -11.69
CA HIS A 66 -8.26 0.50 -11.62
C HIS A 66 -8.09 1.92 -11.07
N ASN A 67 -6.91 2.28 -10.56
CA ASN A 67 -6.66 3.56 -9.88
C ASN A 67 -7.60 3.81 -8.69
N LEU A 68 -8.01 2.73 -8.01
CA LEU A 68 -8.94 2.71 -6.89
C LEU A 68 -8.38 1.83 -5.79
N ILE A 69 -8.43 2.30 -4.54
CA ILE A 69 -7.92 1.59 -3.38
C ILE A 69 -9.13 1.08 -2.59
N PRO A 70 -9.28 -0.25 -2.42
CA PRO A 70 -10.39 -0.81 -1.65
C PRO A 70 -10.22 -0.52 -0.15
N PRO A 71 -11.34 -0.48 0.59
CA PRO A 71 -11.31 -0.19 2.02
C PRO A 71 -10.66 -1.33 2.83
N THR A 72 -9.87 -0.94 3.81
CA THR A 72 -9.42 -1.75 4.95
C THR A 72 -10.53 -1.69 5.99
N ILE A 73 -11.17 -2.82 6.24
CA ILE A 73 -12.32 -2.94 7.16
C ILE A 73 -11.81 -2.95 8.60
N SER A 74 -12.64 -2.54 9.57
CA SER A 74 -12.26 -2.46 11.00
C SER A 74 -11.08 -1.54 11.32
N ALA A 75 -10.63 -0.74 10.35
CA ALA A 75 -9.57 0.26 10.52
C ALA A 75 -10.04 1.56 11.19
N HIS A 76 -11.31 1.63 11.60
CA HIS A 76 -11.91 2.77 12.31
C HIS A 76 -11.30 2.97 13.70
N THR A 77 -10.86 1.88 14.32
CA THR A 77 -10.28 1.87 15.66
C THR A 77 -8.82 1.44 15.55
N LEU A 78 -8.01 2.17 14.77
CA LEU A 78 -6.58 2.06 14.95
C LEU A 78 -6.27 2.35 16.41
N TYR A 79 -5.58 1.42 17.05
CA TYR A 79 -5.21 1.51 18.45
C TYR A 79 -4.68 2.92 18.79
N PRO A 80 -4.96 3.47 19.98
CA PRO A 80 -4.57 4.84 20.38
C PRO A 80 -3.05 5.12 20.31
N ARG A 81 -2.21 4.09 20.08
CA ARG A 81 -0.77 4.19 19.88
C ARG A 81 -0.33 4.48 18.43
N ILE A 82 -1.20 4.30 17.44
CA ILE A 82 -0.89 4.59 16.03
C ILE A 82 -1.46 5.97 15.70
N VAL A 83 -0.69 7.01 16.02
CA VAL A 83 -1.05 8.39 15.65
C VAL A 83 -0.72 8.61 14.17
N THR A 84 -1.53 8.05 13.28
CA THR A 84 -1.39 8.15 11.81
C THR A 84 -1.22 9.59 11.33
N LYS A 85 -1.89 10.54 12.00
CA LYS A 85 -1.75 11.98 11.73
C LYS A 85 -0.34 12.50 12.01
N ALA A 86 0.31 12.07 13.09
CA ALA A 86 1.70 12.43 13.39
C ALA A 86 2.69 11.75 12.42
N LEU A 87 2.31 10.58 11.89
CA LEU A 87 3.09 9.82 10.92
C LEU A 87 2.80 10.22 9.46
N ASN A 88 1.94 11.20 9.19
CA ASN A 88 1.50 11.56 7.83
C ASN A 88 1.03 10.33 7.03
N LEU A 89 0.33 9.40 7.69
CA LEU A 89 -0.28 8.22 7.10
C LEU A 89 -1.80 8.42 7.02
N LYS A 90 -2.41 7.86 5.98
CA LYS A 90 -3.87 7.89 5.80
C LYS A 90 -4.37 6.47 5.55
N ASN A 91 -5.25 5.99 6.43
CA ASN A 91 -5.96 4.74 6.22
C ASN A 91 -7.04 4.86 5.15
N VAL A 92 -7.28 3.75 4.46
CA VAL A 92 -8.36 3.63 3.49
C VAL A 92 -9.56 2.98 4.16
N ILE A 93 -10.46 3.75 4.76
CA ILE A 93 -11.70 3.23 5.39
C ILE A 93 -12.89 3.19 4.43
N GLN A 94 -12.76 3.86 3.30
CA GLN A 94 -13.72 3.90 2.19
C GLN A 94 -12.94 3.82 0.88
N ILE A 95 -13.60 3.38 -0.20
CA ILE A 95 -12.99 3.36 -1.53
C ILE A 95 -12.43 4.75 -1.84
N GLN A 96 -11.15 4.81 -2.22
CA GLN A 96 -10.48 6.07 -2.54
C GLN A 96 -9.76 5.96 -3.88
N SER A 97 -9.77 7.05 -4.66
CA SER A 97 -8.95 7.10 -5.86
C SER A 97 -7.46 7.16 -5.50
N LEU A 98 -6.64 6.44 -6.24
CA LEU A 98 -5.19 6.51 -6.11
C LEU A 98 -4.73 7.90 -6.59
N PRO A 99 -3.99 8.68 -5.77
CA PRO A 99 -3.58 10.02 -6.15
C PRO A 99 -2.92 10.06 -7.52
N ALA A 100 -3.25 11.09 -8.30
CA ALA A 100 -2.65 11.33 -9.60
C ALA A 100 -1.14 11.48 -9.46
N ALA A 101 -0.41 10.90 -10.41
CA ALA A 101 1.02 11.14 -10.53
C ALA A 101 1.25 12.66 -10.65
N ALA A 102 2.29 13.19 -10.00
CA ALA A 102 2.53 14.63 -10.04
C ALA A 102 2.81 15.11 -11.47
N ASN A 103 3.42 14.24 -12.28
CA ASN A 103 3.80 14.50 -13.66
C ASN A 103 3.48 13.25 -14.50
N GLU A 104 3.25 13.41 -15.80
CA GLU A 104 2.93 12.29 -16.72
C GLU A 104 4.00 11.19 -16.78
N ASN A 105 5.26 11.53 -16.48
CA ASN A 105 6.37 10.59 -16.42
C ASN A 105 6.51 9.85 -15.08
N GLN A 106 5.75 10.22 -14.05
CA GLN A 106 5.83 9.55 -12.76
C GLN A 106 4.90 8.34 -12.73
N LEU A 107 5.48 7.14 -12.61
CA LEU A 107 4.72 5.89 -12.49
C LEU A 107 3.93 5.86 -11.18
N ARG A 108 2.71 5.31 -11.24
CA ARG A 108 1.96 4.93 -10.03
C ARG A 108 2.61 3.69 -9.44
N THR A 109 2.89 3.74 -8.14
CA THR A 109 3.61 2.69 -7.42
C THR A 109 2.77 2.17 -6.24
N GLY A 110 2.88 0.89 -5.96
CA GLY A 110 2.39 0.27 -4.74
C GLY A 110 3.52 -0.49 -4.07
N THR A 111 3.43 -0.65 -2.75
CA THR A 111 4.38 -1.44 -1.97
C THR A 111 3.59 -2.50 -1.22
N VAL A 112 4.09 -3.72 -1.30
CA VAL A 112 3.59 -4.85 -0.49
C VAL A 112 4.69 -5.22 0.48
N SER A 113 4.37 -5.25 1.77
CA SER A 113 5.26 -5.79 2.78
C SER A 113 4.60 -7.03 3.38
N ALA A 114 5.39 -8.10 3.52
CA ALA A 114 4.99 -9.33 4.19
C ALA A 114 6.00 -9.63 5.31
N PHE A 115 5.48 -9.76 6.53
CA PHE A 115 6.22 -10.03 7.75
C PHE A 115 5.60 -11.25 8.42
N GLU A 116 6.28 -12.39 8.36
CA GLU A 116 5.82 -13.61 9.03
C GLU A 116 6.40 -13.76 10.44
N PHE A 117 5.65 -14.46 11.30
CA PHE A 117 6.04 -14.75 12.67
C PHE A 117 7.14 -15.82 12.70
N ARG A 118 8.37 -15.44 12.30
CA ARG A 118 9.67 -15.90 12.81
C ARG A 118 10.79 -15.79 11.78
N GLU A 119 10.56 -15.97 10.48
CA GLU A 119 11.68 -16.07 9.54
C GLU A 119 11.36 -15.47 8.17
N THR A 120 12.18 -14.50 7.77
CA THR A 120 12.20 -13.80 6.48
C THR A 120 11.12 -12.72 6.27
N ASN A 121 11.59 -11.49 6.08
CA ASN A 121 10.77 -10.35 5.70
C ASN A 121 10.93 -10.11 4.20
N VAL A 122 9.82 -9.92 3.49
CA VAL A 122 9.85 -9.61 2.05
C VAL A 122 9.11 -8.30 1.80
N SER A 123 9.72 -7.42 1.01
CA SER A 123 9.07 -6.20 0.53
C SER A 123 9.21 -6.06 -0.97
N LEU A 124 8.12 -5.70 -1.64
CA LEU A 124 8.02 -5.61 -3.09
C LEU A 124 7.51 -4.23 -3.48
N ILE A 125 8.12 -3.65 -4.52
CA ILE A 125 7.63 -2.42 -5.15
C ILE A 125 7.02 -2.81 -6.49
N VAL A 126 5.73 -2.50 -6.66
CA VAL A 126 4.96 -2.76 -7.89
C VAL A 126 4.70 -1.43 -8.58
N PHE A 127 4.91 -1.39 -9.90
CA PHE A 127 4.61 -0.20 -10.71
C PHE A 127 3.65 -0.54 -11.85
N LYS A 128 2.77 0.40 -12.18
CA LYS A 128 1.92 0.26 -13.36
C LYS A 128 2.75 0.49 -14.63
N ALA A 129 2.91 -0.54 -15.46
CA ALA A 129 3.59 -0.40 -16.73
C ALA A 129 2.79 0.49 -17.72
N LYS A 130 3.50 1.32 -18.50
CA LYS A 130 2.93 1.97 -19.68
C LYS A 130 3.06 0.98 -20.85
N VAL A 131 1.93 0.49 -21.37
CA VAL A 131 1.95 -0.34 -22.57
C VAL A 131 2.23 0.56 -23.77
N ARG A 132 3.37 0.36 -24.44
CA ARG A 132 3.59 0.94 -25.78
C ARG A 132 2.74 0.15 -26.77
N GLN A 133 1.78 0.80 -27.42
CA GLN A 133 1.17 0.22 -28.62
C GLN A 133 2.24 0.17 -29.70
N VAL A 134 2.64 -1.05 -30.06
CA VAL A 134 3.43 -1.27 -31.27
C VAL A 134 2.42 -1.37 -32.40
N ASN A 135 2.35 -0.35 -33.25
CA ASN A 135 1.60 -0.45 -34.50
C ASN A 135 2.31 -1.48 -35.37
N VAL A 136 1.79 -2.71 -35.38
CA VAL A 136 2.19 -3.70 -36.37
C VAL A 136 1.57 -3.24 -37.69
N LEU A 137 2.42 -2.75 -38.59
CA LEU A 137 2.03 -2.45 -39.97
C LEU A 137 1.43 -3.74 -40.55
N ARG A 138 0.11 -3.72 -40.81
CA ARG A 138 -0.52 -4.74 -41.64
C ARG A 138 -0.05 -4.48 -43.06
N PHE A 139 0.70 -5.43 -43.62
CA PHE A 139 1.00 -5.50 -45.05
C PHE A 139 -0.25 -5.94 -45.82
#